data_AF-A0A971H900-F1
#
_entry.id   AF-A0A971H900-F1
#
_cell.length_a   1.000
_cell.length_b   1.000
_cell.length_c   1.000
_cell.angle_alpha   90.00
_cell.angle_beta   90.00
_cell.angle_gamma   90.00
#
_symmetry.space_group_name_H-M   'P 1'
#
loop_
_entity.id
_entity.type
_entity.pdbx_description
1 polymer ?
#
loop_
_entity_poly.entity_id
_entity_poly.type
_entity_poly.pdbx_seq_one_letter_code
_entity_poly.pdbx_strand_id
1 'polypeptide(L)'
;MRFLHVLNKELHDSRKGFIIYGVTIFLVMFVVEVIAAIVSRFTGSGHIEIYEGLFPGFLFLGGFITTSVMFSDDMFSKRGQHAWMMLPASSLEKFLSKALLSAFAYPIALVLVFAGASAFTELFTLITVGDHFVMFNPLQAETWKMVLHFLVIQSVFLLGATYFRSVHFIKTVLAVGLIVTVAGLFAALIARIAFAPYLQGFFSPKAFHLSADINDLMKTTQGLSIVVDIVYWALLAPFCWFTAYLRVKEVQATDAIQ
;
A
#
# COMPACT_ATOMS: atom_id res chain seq x y z
N MET A 1 8.38 -27.99 -9.02
CA MET A 1 7.53 -28.10 -7.81
C MET A 1 8.19 -27.60 -6.51
N ARG A 2 9.46 -27.16 -6.48
CA ARG A 2 10.12 -26.66 -5.24
C ARG A 2 9.59 -25.30 -4.75
N PHE A 3 9.31 -24.37 -5.67
CA PHE A 3 8.75 -23.05 -5.35
C PHE A 3 7.44 -23.11 -4.55
N LEU A 4 6.50 -24.00 -4.93
CA LEU A 4 5.23 -24.18 -4.22
C LEU A 4 5.43 -24.65 -2.77
N HIS A 5 6.44 -25.48 -2.50
CA HIS A 5 6.73 -25.94 -1.14
C HIS A 5 7.30 -24.80 -0.29
N VAL A 6 8.13 -23.93 -0.86
CA VAL A 6 8.61 -22.72 -0.18
C VAL A 6 7.44 -21.78 0.12
N LEU A 7 6.56 -21.54 -0.85
CA LEU A 7 5.38 -20.69 -0.65
C LEU A 7 4.44 -21.24 0.44
N ASN A 8 4.17 -22.55 0.43
CA ASN A 8 3.32 -23.18 1.45
C ASN A 8 3.96 -23.11 2.84
N LYS A 9 5.29 -23.27 2.93
CA LYS A 9 6.02 -23.07 4.18
C LYS A 9 5.85 -21.63 4.69
N GLU A 10 6.09 -20.64 3.84
CA GLU A 10 5.97 -19.22 4.18
C GLU A 10 4.57 -18.85 4.68
N LEU A 11 3.55 -19.40 4.02
CA LEU A 11 2.16 -19.24 4.43
C LEU A 11 1.91 -19.86 5.81
N HIS A 12 2.47 -21.04 6.09
CA HIS A 12 2.30 -21.72 7.37
C HIS A 12 2.99 -21.00 8.51
N ASP A 13 4.23 -20.55 8.30
CA ASP A 13 5.01 -19.81 9.30
C ASP A 13 4.34 -18.47 9.64
N SER A 14 3.77 -17.80 8.63
CA SER A 14 3.10 -16.50 8.79
C SER A 14 1.64 -16.59 9.22
N ARG A 15 1.03 -17.79 9.21
CA ARG A 15 -0.41 -18.00 9.41
C ARG A 15 -0.93 -17.40 10.72
N LYS A 16 -0.21 -17.59 11.82
CA LYS A 16 -0.64 -17.07 13.13
C LYS A 16 -0.70 -15.55 13.13
N GLY A 17 0.32 -14.89 12.55
CA GLY A 17 0.35 -13.45 12.42
C GLY A 17 -0.80 -12.92 11.56
N PHE A 18 -1.06 -13.56 10.42
CA PHE A 18 -2.19 -13.18 9.56
C PHE A 18 -3.55 -13.41 10.19
N ILE A 19 -3.75 -14.50 10.94
CA ILE A 19 -5.01 -14.74 11.65
C ILE A 19 -5.23 -13.67 12.72
N ILE A 20 -4.22 -13.38 13.55
CA ILE A 20 -4.33 -12.35 14.58
C ILE A 20 -4.66 -11.00 13.93
N TYR A 21 -3.97 -10.66 12.85
CA TYR A 21 -4.22 -9.42 12.11
C TYR A 21 -5.60 -9.37 11.45
N GLY A 22 -6.08 -10.48 10.89
CA GLY A 22 -7.44 -10.56 10.33
C GLY A 22 -8.51 -10.42 11.41
N VAL A 23 -8.30 -11.03 12.59
CA VAL A 23 -9.21 -10.91 13.74
C VAL A 23 -9.22 -9.49 14.29
N THR A 24 -8.07 -8.80 14.36
CA THR A 24 -8.05 -7.41 14.81
C THR A 24 -8.78 -6.49 13.84
N ILE A 25 -8.61 -6.66 12.53
CA ILE A 25 -9.38 -5.93 11.52
C ILE A 25 -10.87 -6.17 11.74
N PHE A 26 -11.29 -7.44 11.81
CA PHE A 26 -12.69 -7.81 12.01
C PHE A 26 -13.28 -7.16 13.26
N LEU A 27 -12.56 -7.19 14.39
CA LEU A 27 -13.02 -6.63 15.65
C LEU A 27 -13.15 -5.10 15.56
N VAL A 28 -12.12 -4.42 15.02
CA VAL A 28 -12.15 -2.95 14.86
C VAL A 28 -13.32 -2.54 13.98
N MET A 29 -13.52 -3.22 12.85
CA MET A 29 -14.64 -2.97 11.96
C MET A 29 -15.98 -3.21 12.65
N PHE A 30 -16.13 -4.34 13.33
CA PHE A 30 -17.35 -4.67 14.05
C PHE A 30 -17.73 -3.62 15.08
N VAL A 31 -16.78 -3.19 15.91
CA VAL A 31 -17.03 -2.18 16.94
C VAL A 31 -17.40 -0.83 16.34
N VAL A 32 -16.66 -0.38 15.32
CA VAL A 32 -16.89 0.92 14.69
C VAL A 32 -18.26 0.97 14.01
N GLU A 33 -18.63 -0.09 13.27
CA GLU A 33 -19.91 -0.17 12.57
C GLU A 33 -21.10 -0.26 13.54
N VAL A 34 -20.99 -1.07 14.61
CA VAL A 34 -22.05 -1.16 15.62
C VAL A 34 -22.26 0.19 16.32
N ILE A 35 -21.18 0.91 16.66
CA ILE A 35 -21.30 2.26 17.24
C ILE A 35 -21.96 3.21 16.24
N ALA A 36 -21.55 3.19 14.97
CA ALA A 36 -22.11 4.04 13.94
C ALA A 36 -23.61 3.78 13.72
N ALA A 37 -24.03 2.51 13.69
CA ALA A 37 -25.42 2.10 13.58
C ALA A 37 -26.27 2.55 14.78
N ILE A 38 -25.70 2.51 16.00
CA ILE A 38 -26.38 3.01 17.19
C ILE A 38 -26.54 4.54 17.09
N VAL A 39 -25.47 5.25 16.74
CA VAL A 39 -25.47 6.71 16.64
C VAL A 39 -26.45 7.20 15.57
N SER A 40 -26.46 6.58 14.38
CA SER A 40 -27.37 6.96 13.29
C SER A 40 -28.82 6.81 13.69
N ARG A 41 -29.16 5.75 14.44
CA ARG A 41 -30.51 5.56 14.99
C ARG A 41 -30.91 6.68 15.97
N PHE A 42 -29.99 7.12 16.82
CA PHE A 42 -30.27 8.16 17.81
C PHE A 42 -30.35 9.56 17.22
N THR A 43 -29.55 9.86 16.20
CA THR A 43 -29.49 11.18 15.57
C THR A 43 -30.45 11.35 14.39
N GLY A 44 -31.02 10.25 13.88
CA GLY A 44 -31.87 10.26 12.68
C GLY A 44 -31.12 10.69 11.42
N SER A 45 -29.79 10.77 11.47
CA SER A 45 -28.95 11.06 10.31
C SER A 45 -28.77 9.80 9.46
N GLY A 46 -28.69 9.97 8.14
CA GLY A 46 -28.32 8.90 7.22
C GLY A 46 -27.00 8.24 7.63
N HIS A 47 -26.94 6.92 7.51
CA HIS A 47 -25.74 6.15 7.81
C HIS A 47 -24.61 6.53 6.84
N ILE A 48 -23.41 6.69 7.39
CA ILE A 48 -22.19 6.97 6.61
C ILE A 48 -21.47 5.64 6.45
N GLU A 49 -21.19 5.25 5.21
CA GLU A 49 -20.44 4.03 4.90
C GLU A 49 -18.99 4.19 5.38
N ILE A 50 -18.63 3.51 6.47
CA ILE A 50 -17.29 3.63 7.07
C ILE A 50 -16.30 2.69 6.37
N TYR A 51 -16.79 1.67 5.66
CA TYR A 51 -16.00 0.72 4.88
C TYR A 51 -15.10 1.40 3.84
N GLU A 52 -15.62 2.40 3.10
CA GLU A 52 -14.84 3.11 2.07
C GLU A 52 -13.65 3.89 2.64
N GLY A 53 -13.78 4.39 3.87
CA GLY A 53 -12.69 5.10 4.56
C GLY A 53 -11.66 4.16 5.20
N LEU A 54 -12.12 3.06 5.80
CA LEU A 54 -11.25 2.13 6.52
C LEU A 54 -10.47 1.21 5.58
N PHE A 55 -11.08 0.73 4.49
CA PHE A 55 -10.46 -0.23 3.58
C PHE A 55 -9.10 0.26 3.02
N PRO A 56 -8.98 1.49 2.46
CA PRO A 56 -7.69 2.00 2.00
C PRO A 56 -6.67 2.09 3.14
N GLY A 57 -7.10 2.52 4.33
CA GLY A 57 -6.23 2.62 5.49
C GLY A 57 -5.57 1.29 5.83
N PHE A 58 -6.36 0.22 5.93
CA PHE A 58 -5.84 -1.12 6.20
C PHE A 58 -5.05 -1.67 5.01
N LEU A 59 -5.53 -1.49 3.78
CA LEU A 59 -4.86 -1.97 2.56
C LEU A 59 -3.45 -1.38 2.44
N PHE A 60 -3.31 -0.05 2.50
CA PHE A 60 -2.02 0.61 2.34
C PHE A 60 -1.16 0.49 3.60
N LEU A 61 -1.63 1.00 4.74
CA LEU A 61 -0.80 1.06 5.95
C LEU A 61 -0.48 -0.35 6.47
N GLY A 62 -1.50 -1.22 6.51
CA GLY A 62 -1.33 -2.61 6.91
C GLY A 62 -0.43 -3.39 5.96
N GLY A 63 -0.64 -3.24 4.65
CA GLY A 63 0.15 -3.93 3.64
C GLY A 63 1.62 -3.48 3.64
N PHE A 64 1.90 -2.20 3.85
CA PHE A 64 3.27 -1.69 3.93
C PHE A 64 3.99 -2.16 5.19
N ILE A 65 3.32 -2.13 6.34
CA ILE A 65 3.90 -2.63 7.60
C ILE A 65 4.17 -4.12 7.50
N THR A 66 3.19 -4.91 7.03
CA THR A 66 3.35 -6.37 6.92
C THR A 66 4.47 -6.74 5.94
N THR A 67 4.50 -6.13 4.76
CA THR A 67 5.60 -6.31 3.78
C THR A 67 6.95 -5.98 4.42
N SER A 68 7.02 -4.84 5.10
CA SER A 68 8.26 -4.38 5.73
C SER A 68 8.75 -5.32 6.84
N VAL A 69 7.84 -5.76 7.71
CA VAL A 69 8.18 -6.65 8.82
C VAL A 69 8.59 -8.02 8.30
N MET A 70 7.83 -8.61 7.37
CA MET A 70 8.12 -9.94 6.80
C MET A 70 9.50 -10.04 6.15
N PHE A 71 9.92 -9.01 5.40
CA PHE A 71 11.25 -9.02 4.77
C PHE A 71 12.36 -8.70 5.76
N SER A 72 12.13 -7.74 6.67
CA SER A 72 13.16 -7.33 7.62
C SER A 72 13.48 -8.38 8.69
N ASP A 73 12.46 -9.09 9.17
CA ASP A 73 12.63 -10.10 10.21
C ASP A 73 13.52 -11.23 9.69
N ASP A 74 13.37 -11.64 8.44
CA ASP A 74 14.19 -12.72 7.93
C ASP A 74 15.57 -12.32 7.40
N MET A 75 15.72 -11.11 6.87
CA MET A 75 17.03 -10.65 6.40
C MET A 75 17.94 -10.22 7.55
N PHE A 76 17.38 -9.60 8.59
CA PHE A 76 18.19 -8.91 9.61
C PHE A 76 18.06 -9.48 11.02
N SER A 77 17.08 -10.36 11.30
CA SER A 77 17.05 -11.05 12.59
C SER A 77 17.96 -12.28 12.58
N LYS A 78 18.68 -12.52 13.67
CA LYS A 78 19.60 -13.67 13.77
C LYS A 78 18.87 -15.00 13.51
N ARG A 79 17.67 -15.17 14.05
CA ARG A 79 16.89 -16.42 13.92
C ARG A 79 16.33 -16.60 12.51
N GLY A 80 15.75 -15.55 11.95
CA GLY A 80 15.19 -15.55 10.60
C GLY A 80 16.29 -15.74 9.55
N GLN A 81 17.44 -15.09 9.73
CA GLN A 81 18.56 -15.17 8.81
C GLN A 81 19.17 -16.58 8.74
N HIS A 82 19.39 -17.24 9.88
CA HIS A 82 19.84 -18.63 9.89
C HIS A 82 18.84 -19.56 9.21
N ALA A 83 17.54 -19.41 9.52
CA ALA A 83 16.48 -20.22 8.90
C ALA A 83 16.40 -19.97 7.38
N TRP A 84 16.55 -18.72 6.95
CA TRP A 84 16.53 -18.32 5.54
C TRP A 84 17.74 -18.88 4.80
N MET A 85 18.94 -18.87 5.38
CA MET A 85 20.15 -19.43 4.76
C MET A 85 20.08 -20.96 4.62
N MET A 86 19.58 -21.65 5.65
CA MET A 86 19.48 -23.13 5.64
C MET A 86 18.42 -23.68 4.68
N LEU A 87 17.49 -22.85 4.20
CA LEU A 87 16.52 -23.28 3.20
C LEU A 87 17.22 -23.63 1.87
N PRO A 88 17.09 -24.88 1.37
CA PRO A 88 17.68 -25.30 0.10
C PRO A 88 16.83 -24.80 -1.08
N ALA A 89 16.80 -23.48 -1.27
CA ALA A 89 16.08 -22.81 -2.35
C ALA A 89 16.94 -21.70 -2.95
N SER A 90 16.69 -21.36 -4.21
CA SER A 90 17.35 -20.24 -4.88
C SER A 90 17.02 -18.92 -4.17
N SER A 91 17.95 -17.95 -4.21
CA SER A 91 17.70 -16.60 -3.69
C SER A 91 16.50 -15.93 -4.36
N LEU A 92 16.27 -16.22 -5.64
CA LEU A 92 15.11 -15.76 -6.40
C LEU A 92 13.83 -16.39 -5.87
N GLU A 93 13.81 -17.70 -5.67
CA GLU A 93 12.63 -18.43 -5.19
C GLU A 93 12.17 -17.91 -3.81
N LYS A 94 13.13 -17.67 -2.89
CA LYS A 94 12.86 -17.12 -1.55
C LYS A 94 12.31 -15.70 -1.58
N PHE A 95 12.90 -14.86 -2.44
CA PHE A 95 12.43 -13.48 -2.62
C PHE A 95 11.01 -13.46 -3.22
N LEU A 96 10.81 -14.22 -4.29
CA LEU A 96 9.58 -14.20 -5.08
C LEU A 96 8.41 -14.83 -4.31
N SER A 97 8.65 -15.86 -3.48
CA SER A 97 7.60 -16.44 -2.63
C SER A 97 7.05 -15.40 -1.64
N LYS A 98 7.91 -14.59 -1.02
CA LYS A 98 7.49 -13.54 -0.07
C LYS A 98 6.94 -12.31 -0.77
N ALA A 99 7.54 -11.90 -1.89
CA ALA A 99 7.06 -10.77 -2.66
C ALA A 99 5.65 -11.05 -3.19
N LEU A 100 5.38 -12.25 -3.72
CA LEU A 100 4.03 -12.62 -4.15
C LEU A 100 3.03 -12.73 -2.99
N LEU A 101 3.45 -13.25 -1.84
CA LEU A 101 2.57 -13.37 -0.67
C LEU A 101 2.15 -11.97 -0.17
N SER A 102 3.11 -11.06 -0.03
CA SER A 102 2.85 -9.70 0.42
C SER A 102 2.15 -8.82 -0.64
N ALA A 103 2.45 -9.01 -1.93
CA ALA A 103 1.85 -8.23 -3.01
C ALA A 103 0.44 -8.70 -3.36
N PHE A 104 0.21 -10.01 -3.52
CA PHE A 104 -1.05 -10.55 -4.02
C PHE A 104 -1.89 -11.26 -2.96
N ALA A 105 -1.27 -12.11 -2.12
CA ALA A 105 -2.06 -12.86 -1.13
C ALA A 105 -2.64 -11.94 -0.05
N TYR A 106 -1.90 -10.91 0.36
CA TYR A 106 -2.36 -9.91 1.32
C TYR A 106 -3.63 -9.15 0.89
N PRO A 107 -3.67 -8.43 -0.26
CA PRO A 107 -4.87 -7.69 -0.65
C PRO A 107 -6.06 -8.60 -0.92
N ILE A 108 -5.85 -9.79 -1.47
CA ILE A 108 -6.93 -10.77 -1.67
C ILE A 108 -7.51 -11.23 -0.33
N ALA A 109 -6.63 -11.59 0.62
CA ALA A 109 -7.07 -11.98 1.96
C ALA A 109 -7.79 -10.83 2.68
N LEU A 110 -7.33 -9.59 2.51
CA LEU A 110 -7.96 -8.42 3.11
C LEU A 110 -9.35 -8.16 2.55
N VAL A 111 -9.54 -8.25 1.22
CA VAL A 111 -10.87 -8.15 0.58
C VAL A 111 -11.82 -9.22 1.11
N LEU A 112 -11.34 -10.46 1.28
CA LEU A 112 -12.16 -11.56 1.83
C LEU A 112 -12.53 -11.32 3.30
N VAL A 113 -11.59 -10.84 4.12
CA VAL A 113 -11.85 -10.51 5.53
C VAL A 113 -12.85 -9.36 5.63
N PHE A 114 -12.72 -8.32 4.81
CA PHE A 114 -13.65 -7.19 4.78
C PHE A 114 -15.05 -7.61 4.35
N ALA A 115 -15.17 -8.41 3.28
CA ALA A 115 -16.46 -8.93 2.81
C ALA A 115 -17.12 -9.87 3.84
N GLY A 116 -16.34 -10.71 4.52
CA GLY A 116 -16.84 -11.56 5.61
C GLY A 116 -17.24 -10.76 6.84
N ALA A 117 -16.45 -9.74 7.21
CA ALA A 117 -16.73 -8.84 8.30
C ALA A 117 -18.02 -8.04 8.06
N SER A 118 -18.19 -7.47 6.86
CA SER A 118 -19.37 -6.70 6.51
C SER A 118 -20.65 -7.56 6.52
N ALA A 119 -20.58 -8.79 5.98
CA ALA A 119 -21.70 -9.72 6.02
C ALA A 119 -22.14 -10.03 7.47
N PHE A 120 -21.16 -10.25 8.35
CA PHE A 120 -21.42 -10.57 9.74
C PHE A 120 -21.97 -9.36 10.50
N THR A 121 -21.41 -8.17 10.31
CA THR A 121 -21.88 -6.95 10.97
C THR A 121 -23.30 -6.62 10.53
N GLU A 122 -23.62 -6.72 9.24
CA GLU A 122 -24.96 -6.45 8.72
C GLU A 122 -26.00 -7.40 9.32
N LEU A 123 -25.69 -8.70 9.38
CA LEU A 123 -26.58 -9.69 10.01
C LEU A 123 -26.83 -9.35 11.48
N PHE A 124 -25.76 -8.97 12.20
CA PHE A 124 -25.86 -8.62 13.61
C PHE A 124 -26.69 -7.34 13.83
N THR A 125 -26.48 -6.31 13.01
CA THR A 125 -27.21 -5.04 13.11
C THR A 125 -28.67 -5.18 12.68
N LEU A 126 -28.97 -6.02 11.70
CA LEU A 126 -30.35 -6.30 11.29
C LEU A 126 -31.13 -6.95 12.44
N ILE A 127 -30.53 -7.89 13.14
CA ILE A 127 -31.16 -8.58 14.29
C ILE A 127 -31.37 -7.62 15.48
N THR A 128 -30.42 -6.71 15.73
CA THR A 128 -30.41 -5.88 16.94
C THR A 128 -31.10 -4.52 16.78
N VAL A 129 -30.86 -3.85 15.65
CA VAL A 129 -31.31 -2.49 15.37
C VAL A 129 -32.50 -2.48 14.41
N GLY A 130 -32.65 -3.51 13.57
CA GLY A 130 -33.75 -3.62 12.59
C GLY A 130 -33.60 -2.73 11.37
N ASP A 131 -32.40 -2.20 11.12
CA ASP A 131 -32.08 -1.34 9.99
C ASP A 131 -31.18 -2.07 8.98
N HIS A 132 -31.33 -1.73 7.69
CA HIS A 132 -30.54 -2.32 6.61
C HIS A 132 -29.37 -1.39 6.29
N PHE A 133 -28.16 -1.96 6.22
CA PHE A 133 -26.95 -1.22 5.93
C PHE A 133 -26.36 -1.66 4.60
N VAL A 134 -25.54 -0.81 4.00
CA VAL A 134 -24.88 -1.12 2.73
C VAL A 134 -23.70 -2.05 3.00
N MET A 135 -23.78 -3.26 2.47
CA MET A 135 -22.70 -4.24 2.54
C MET A 135 -21.49 -3.78 1.72
N PHE A 136 -20.29 -4.00 2.25
CA PHE A 136 -19.06 -3.83 1.46
C PHE A 136 -19.09 -4.73 0.22
N ASN A 137 -18.93 -4.13 -0.97
CA ASN A 137 -18.95 -4.85 -2.23
C ASN A 137 -17.51 -5.17 -2.71
N PRO A 138 -17.05 -6.42 -2.60
CA PRO A 138 -15.71 -6.80 -3.04
C PRO A 138 -15.53 -6.79 -4.57
N LEU A 139 -16.62 -6.71 -5.34
CA LEU A 139 -16.60 -6.73 -6.81
C LEU A 139 -16.70 -5.32 -7.41
N GLN A 140 -16.70 -4.27 -6.58
CA GLN A 140 -16.70 -2.90 -7.07
C GLN A 140 -15.37 -2.57 -7.76
N ALA A 141 -15.46 -1.89 -8.91
CA ALA A 141 -14.29 -1.53 -9.71
C ALA A 141 -13.30 -0.64 -8.94
N GLU A 142 -13.80 0.18 -8.01
CA GLU A 142 -12.98 1.08 -7.21
C GLU A 142 -12.08 0.33 -6.22
N THR A 143 -12.61 -0.70 -5.55
CA THR A 143 -11.84 -1.59 -4.67
C THR A 143 -10.64 -2.18 -5.41
N TRP A 144 -10.84 -2.65 -6.64
CA TRP A 144 -9.77 -3.23 -7.44
C TRP A 144 -8.79 -2.19 -7.99
N LYS A 145 -9.25 -0.97 -8.33
CA LYS A 145 -8.34 0.14 -8.65
C LYS A 145 -7.44 0.48 -7.47
N MET A 146 -7.95 0.47 -6.24
CA MET A 146 -7.15 0.69 -5.03
C MET A 146 -6.14 -0.44 -4.81
N VAL A 147 -6.53 -1.70 -5.03
CA VAL A 147 -5.61 -2.85 -4.98
C VAL A 147 -4.48 -2.72 -6.01
N LEU A 148 -4.79 -2.25 -7.22
CA LEU A 148 -3.79 -2.01 -8.25
C LEU A 148 -2.79 -0.90 -7.85
N HIS A 149 -3.28 0.22 -7.29
CA HIS A 149 -2.41 1.25 -6.72
C HIS A 149 -1.57 0.73 -5.55
N PHE A 150 -2.15 -0.13 -4.72
CA PHE A 150 -1.44 -0.80 -3.65
C PHE A 150 -0.26 -1.61 -4.18
N LEU A 151 -0.43 -2.42 -5.24
CA LEU A 151 0.67 -3.18 -5.83
C LEU A 151 1.84 -2.30 -6.29
N VAL A 152 1.54 -1.16 -6.91
CA VAL A 152 2.57 -0.22 -7.37
C VAL A 152 3.29 0.39 -6.18
N ILE A 153 2.58 0.91 -5.18
CA ILE A 153 3.21 1.59 -4.04
C ILE A 153 3.92 0.58 -3.12
N GLN A 154 3.35 -0.61 -2.94
CA GLN A 154 3.93 -1.69 -2.14
C GLN A 154 5.31 -2.11 -2.64
N SER A 155 5.58 -2.00 -3.94
CA SER A 155 6.90 -2.25 -4.50
C SER A 155 8.01 -1.32 -3.92
N VAL A 156 7.68 -0.06 -3.64
CA VAL A 156 8.61 0.92 -3.04
C VAL A 156 8.92 0.55 -1.60
N PHE A 157 7.90 0.11 -0.85
CA PHE A 157 8.06 -0.35 0.53
C PHE A 157 8.83 -1.67 0.60
N LEU A 158 8.65 -2.55 -0.39
CA LEU A 158 9.42 -3.77 -0.54
C LEU A 158 10.91 -3.48 -0.77
N LEU A 159 11.25 -2.55 -1.67
CA LEU A 159 12.62 -2.06 -1.82
C LEU A 159 13.17 -1.53 -0.50
N GLY A 160 12.41 -0.67 0.14
CA GLY A 160 12.76 -0.08 1.40
C GLY A 160 13.04 -1.07 2.54
N ALA A 161 12.26 -2.15 2.59
CA ALA A 161 12.45 -3.25 3.55
C ALA A 161 13.77 -4.00 3.35
N THR A 162 14.31 -4.04 2.12
CA THR A 162 15.60 -4.68 1.83
C THR A 162 16.81 -3.77 2.08
N TYR A 163 16.62 -2.45 2.09
CA TYR A 163 17.71 -1.48 2.20
C TYR A 163 18.02 -1.05 3.63
N PHE A 164 17.00 -0.72 4.41
CA PHE A 164 17.19 -0.32 5.81
C PHE A 164 17.41 -1.57 6.67
N ARG A 165 18.15 -1.47 7.78
CA ARG A 165 18.38 -2.59 8.74
C ARG A 165 17.53 -2.49 10.01
N SER A 166 17.06 -1.28 10.31
CA SER A 166 16.24 -0.99 11.50
C SER A 166 15.23 0.09 11.17
N VAL A 167 14.04 -0.02 11.76
CA VAL A 167 12.93 0.95 11.59
C VAL A 167 12.59 1.18 10.11
N HIS A 168 12.52 0.09 9.36
CA HIS A 168 12.35 0.01 7.92
C HIS A 168 11.21 0.90 7.42
N PHE A 169 9.99 0.64 7.88
CA PHE A 169 8.80 1.40 7.47
C PHE A 169 8.93 2.92 7.67
N ILE A 170 9.44 3.38 8.83
CA ILE A 170 9.55 4.82 9.11
C ILE A 170 10.59 5.47 8.19
N LYS A 171 11.72 4.79 7.96
CA LYS A 171 12.77 5.29 7.08
C LYS A 171 12.33 5.32 5.62
N THR A 172 11.50 4.37 5.18
CA THR A 172 10.96 4.38 3.82
C THR A 172 9.97 5.50 3.62
N VAL A 173 9.05 5.70 4.58
CA VAL A 173 8.12 6.85 4.55
C VAL A 173 8.88 8.17 4.53
N LEU A 174 9.93 8.32 5.34
CA LEU A 174 10.76 9.52 5.38
C LEU A 174 11.50 9.72 4.06
N ALA A 175 12.12 8.67 3.52
CA ALA A 175 12.84 8.75 2.24
C ALA A 175 11.90 9.11 1.08
N VAL A 176 10.73 8.48 0.99
CA VAL A 176 9.72 8.81 -0.03
C VAL A 176 9.22 10.24 0.16
N GLY A 177 8.92 10.65 1.39
CA GLY A 177 8.48 12.01 1.71
C GLY A 177 9.53 13.07 1.33
N LEU A 178 10.82 12.80 1.59
CA LEU A 178 11.91 13.67 1.19
C LEU A 178 12.01 13.78 -0.34
N ILE A 179 11.96 12.65 -1.05
CA ILE A 179 12.01 12.62 -2.52
C ILE A 179 10.84 13.41 -3.11
N VAL A 180 9.61 13.19 -2.64
CA VAL A 180 8.42 13.90 -3.09
C VAL A 180 8.53 15.40 -2.80
N THR A 181 9.05 15.79 -1.63
CA THR A 181 9.23 17.20 -1.27
C THR A 181 10.26 17.87 -2.18
N VAL A 182 11.42 17.25 -2.41
CA VAL A 182 12.46 17.78 -3.29
C VAL A 182 11.97 17.86 -4.74
N ALA A 183 11.30 16.82 -5.23
CA ALA A 183 10.71 16.80 -6.57
C ALA A 183 9.61 17.87 -6.70
N GLY A 184 8.77 18.06 -5.68
CA GLY A 184 7.75 19.09 -5.64
C GLY A 184 8.33 20.50 -5.67
N LEU A 185 9.40 20.75 -4.90
CA LEU A 185 10.13 22.03 -4.95
C LEU A 185 10.75 22.27 -6.32
N PHE A 186 11.38 21.25 -6.91
CA PHE A 186 11.95 21.35 -8.25
C PHE A 186 10.88 21.61 -9.32
N ALA A 187 9.75 20.91 -9.26
CA ALA A 187 8.61 21.12 -10.14
C ALA A 187 8.03 22.53 -9.98
N ALA A 188 7.92 23.04 -8.75
CA ALA A 188 7.48 24.40 -8.48
C ALA A 188 8.45 25.45 -9.05
N LEU A 189 9.76 25.22 -8.97
CA LEU A 189 10.78 26.08 -9.59
C LEU A 189 10.68 26.06 -11.12
N ILE A 190 10.51 24.89 -11.74
CA ILE A 190 10.32 24.78 -13.19
C ILE A 190 9.04 25.51 -13.61
N ALA A 191 7.92 25.26 -12.92
CA ALA A 191 6.66 25.94 -13.19
C ALA A 191 6.83 27.47 -13.06
N ARG A 192 7.57 27.93 -12.05
CA ARG A 192 7.86 29.36 -11.88
C ARG A 192 8.67 29.94 -13.04
N ILE A 193 9.68 29.23 -13.55
CA ILE A 193 10.49 29.68 -14.69
C ILE A 193 9.66 29.65 -15.98
N ALA A 194 8.94 28.56 -16.22
CA ALA A 194 8.12 28.37 -17.42
C ALA A 194 6.95 29.38 -17.51
N PHE A 195 6.33 29.68 -16.37
CA PHE A 195 5.22 30.63 -16.26
C PHE A 195 5.64 31.98 -15.68
N ALA A 196 6.94 32.29 -15.64
CA ALA A 196 7.48 33.57 -15.19
C ALA A 196 6.76 34.80 -15.78
N PRO A 197 6.45 34.86 -17.10
CA PRO A 197 5.75 36.01 -17.67
C PRO A 197 4.28 36.14 -17.26
N TYR A 198 3.66 35.07 -16.73
CA TYR A 198 2.24 35.03 -16.37
C TYR A 198 2.00 35.17 -14.85
N LEU A 199 3.05 35.09 -14.03
CA LEU A 199 2.94 35.05 -12.57
C LEU A 199 3.49 36.35 -11.95
N GLN A 200 2.60 37.28 -11.58
CA GLN A 200 2.94 38.51 -10.86
C GLN A 200 3.02 38.30 -9.33
N GLY A 201 4.17 37.84 -8.83
CA GLY A 201 4.50 37.84 -7.39
C GLY A 201 4.53 36.47 -6.70
N PHE A 202 5.10 36.42 -5.48
CA PHE A 202 5.37 35.20 -4.70
C PHE A 202 4.15 34.64 -3.93
N PHE A 203 3.23 35.51 -3.47
CA PHE A 203 2.12 35.16 -2.57
C PHE A 203 0.84 35.98 -2.81
N SER A 204 0.61 36.46 -4.04
CA SER A 204 -0.63 37.19 -4.35
C SER A 204 -1.68 36.24 -4.91
N PRO A 205 -2.73 35.87 -4.15
CA PRO A 205 -3.84 35.05 -4.66
C PRO A 205 -4.63 35.75 -5.78
N LYS A 206 -4.42 37.07 -5.98
CA LYS A 206 -5.01 37.87 -7.06
C LYS A 206 -4.17 37.92 -8.35
N ALA A 207 -2.98 37.32 -8.37
CA ALA A 207 -2.08 37.35 -9.53
C ALA A 207 -2.31 36.21 -10.53
N PHE A 208 -3.30 35.34 -10.29
CA PHE A 208 -3.65 34.25 -11.18
C PHE A 208 -4.66 34.71 -12.24
N HIS A 209 -4.30 35.75 -13.01
CA HIS A 209 -4.99 36.03 -14.28
C HIS A 209 -4.37 35.13 -15.35
N LEU A 210 -4.75 33.86 -15.33
CA LEU A 210 -4.38 32.87 -16.34
C LEU A 210 -5.05 33.26 -17.68
N SER A 211 -4.43 34.20 -18.40
CA SER A 211 -4.78 34.59 -19.77
C SER A 211 -4.16 33.67 -20.83
N ALA A 212 -3.54 32.57 -20.39
CA ALA A 212 -3.10 31.51 -21.28
C ALA A 212 -4.34 30.80 -21.84
N ASP A 213 -4.38 30.62 -23.16
CA ASP A 213 -5.38 29.80 -23.83
C ASP A 213 -5.38 28.41 -23.17
N ILE A 214 -6.45 28.11 -22.45
CA ILE A 214 -6.58 26.92 -21.59
C ILE A 214 -6.30 25.65 -22.41
N ASN A 215 -6.56 25.72 -23.73
CA ASN A 215 -6.34 24.62 -24.66
C ASN A 215 -4.86 24.26 -24.86
N ASP A 216 -3.93 25.23 -24.88
CA ASP A 216 -2.50 24.95 -25.04
C ASP A 216 -1.85 24.51 -23.73
N LEU A 217 -2.36 25.00 -22.60
CA LEU A 217 -1.98 24.50 -21.28
C LEU A 217 -2.44 23.04 -21.10
N MET A 218 -3.65 22.71 -21.53
CA MET A 218 -4.21 21.35 -21.48
C MET A 218 -3.43 20.36 -22.36
N LYS A 219 -2.96 20.75 -23.54
CA LYS A 219 -2.15 19.85 -24.40
C LYS A 219 -0.78 19.56 -23.80
N THR A 220 -0.14 20.57 -23.20
CA THR A 220 1.18 20.39 -22.57
C THR A 220 1.09 19.54 -21.30
N THR A 221 0.02 19.69 -20.50
CA THR A 221 -0.20 18.85 -19.31
C THR A 221 -0.58 17.42 -19.66
N GLN A 222 -1.30 17.18 -20.77
CA GLN A 222 -1.64 15.84 -21.26
C GLN A 222 -0.41 15.02 -21.66
N GLY A 223 0.58 15.62 -22.32
CA GLY A 223 1.82 14.92 -22.65
C GLY A 223 2.58 14.47 -21.39
N LEU A 224 2.64 15.33 -20.38
CA LEU A 224 3.31 15.04 -19.12
C LEU A 224 2.56 13.99 -18.29
N SER A 225 1.23 14.03 -18.26
CA SER A 225 0.42 13.04 -17.53
C SER A 225 0.62 11.63 -18.09
N ILE A 226 0.65 11.47 -19.42
CA ILE A 226 0.90 10.17 -20.06
C ILE A 226 2.27 9.61 -19.65
N VAL A 227 3.32 10.44 -19.64
CA VAL A 227 4.66 10.00 -19.24
C VAL A 227 4.66 9.57 -17.76
N VAL A 228 4.04 10.35 -16.89
CA VAL A 228 3.93 10.01 -15.45
C VAL A 228 3.15 8.72 -15.25
N ASP A 229 2.05 8.53 -15.97
CA ASP A 229 1.23 7.33 -15.89
C ASP A 229 2.00 6.09 -16.35
N ILE A 230 2.74 6.18 -17.46
CA ILE A 230 3.59 5.09 -17.95
C ILE A 230 4.68 4.77 -16.93
N VAL A 231 5.35 5.78 -16.37
CA VAL A 231 6.40 5.57 -15.36
C VAL A 231 5.83 4.92 -14.10
N TYR A 232 4.68 5.40 -13.63
CA TYR A 232 4.03 4.90 -12.42
C TYR A 232 3.52 3.47 -12.60
N TRP A 233 2.78 3.19 -13.67
CA TRP A 233 2.14 1.88 -13.87
C TRP A 233 3.09 0.82 -14.41
N ALA A 234 3.96 1.16 -15.36
CA ALA A 234 4.76 0.19 -16.09
C ALA A 234 6.19 0.05 -15.55
N LEU A 235 6.80 1.13 -15.04
CA LEU A 235 8.23 1.12 -14.73
C LEU A 235 8.53 0.98 -13.23
N LEU A 236 7.73 1.63 -12.37
CA LEU A 236 8.03 1.74 -10.94
C LEU A 236 8.04 0.38 -10.24
N ALA A 237 7.01 -0.45 -10.44
CA ALA A 237 6.93 -1.75 -9.79
C ALA A 237 8.03 -2.74 -10.25
N PRO A 238 8.28 -2.96 -11.56
CA PRO A 238 9.35 -3.85 -12.01
C PRO A 238 10.73 -3.37 -11.59
N PHE A 239 10.97 -2.05 -11.65
CA PHE A 239 12.23 -1.45 -11.22
C PHE A 239 12.49 -1.75 -9.74
N CYS A 240 11.53 -1.43 -8.86
CA CYS A 240 11.67 -1.65 -7.43
C CYS A 240 11.89 -3.14 -7.09
N TRP A 241 11.16 -4.04 -7.74
CA TRP A 241 11.33 -5.49 -7.54
C TRP A 241 12.71 -5.98 -7.95
N PHE A 242 13.20 -5.52 -9.11
CA PHE A 242 14.52 -5.91 -9.60
C PHE A 242 15.64 -5.41 -8.67
N THR A 243 15.58 -4.15 -8.26
CA THR A 243 16.57 -3.58 -7.33
C THR A 243 16.52 -4.23 -5.94
N ALA A 244 15.32 -4.57 -5.45
CA ALA A 244 15.17 -5.29 -4.18
C ALA A 244 15.78 -6.70 -4.26
N TYR A 245 15.58 -7.41 -5.38
CA TYR A 245 16.20 -8.71 -5.62
C TYR A 245 17.73 -8.66 -5.60
N LEU A 246 18.34 -7.67 -6.28
CA LEU A 246 19.79 -7.49 -6.28
C LEU A 246 20.32 -7.25 -4.86
N ARG A 247 19.61 -6.44 -4.07
CA ARG A 247 20.00 -6.17 -2.68
C ARG A 247 19.95 -7.42 -1.80
N VAL A 248 18.90 -8.23 -1.93
CA VAL A 248 18.78 -9.50 -1.20
C VAL A 248 19.94 -10.44 -1.53
N LYS A 249 20.36 -10.49 -2.80
CA LYS A 249 21.50 -11.32 -3.24
C LYS A 249 22.82 -10.83 -2.64
N GLU A 250 23.03 -9.52 -2.59
CA GLU A 250 24.23 -8.90 -2.01
C GLU A 250 24.36 -9.19 -0.50
N VAL A 251 23.25 -9.05 0.24
CA VAL A 251 23.21 -9.34 1.69
C VAL A 251 23.51 -10.81 1.97
N GLN A 252 22.92 -11.73 1.20
CA GLN A 252 23.22 -13.17 1.35
C GLN A 252 24.68 -13.50 1.09
N ALA A 253 25.32 -12.85 0.11
CA ALA A 253 26.74 -13.08 -0.17
C ALA A 253 27.65 -12.52 0.92
N THR A 254 27.28 -11.39 1.52
CA THR A 254 28.10 -10.70 2.54
C THR A 254 27.98 -11.38 3.91
N ASP A 255 26.76 -11.70 4.32
CA ASP A 255 26.50 -12.25 5.66
C ASP A 255 26.76 -13.78 5.76
N ALA A 256 26.91 -14.48 4.62
CA ALA A 256 27.34 -15.88 4.63
C ALA A 256 28.83 -16.07 4.97
N ILE A 257 29.62 -14.99 5.00
CA ILE A 257 31.08 -15.01 5.22
C ILE A 257 31.43 -14.67 6.68
N GLN A 258 30.49 -14.14 7.47
CA GLN A 258 30.68 -13.74 8.88
C GLN A 258 30.16 -14.78 9.85
#